data_AF-A0A177E558-F1
#
_entry.id   AF-A0A177E558-F1
#
_cell.length_a   1.000
_cell.length_b   1.000
_cell.length_c   1.000
_cell.angle_alpha   90.00
_cell.angle_beta   90.00
_cell.angle_gamma   90.00
#
_symmetry.space_group_name_H-M   'P 1'
#
loop_
_entity.id
_entity.type
_entity.pdbx_description
1 polymer ?
#
loop_
_entity_poly.entity_id
_entity_poly.type
_entity_poly.pdbx_seq_one_letter_code
_entity_poly.pdbx_strand_id
1 'polypeptide(L)' 'MDEDTLIRKSIKVLIDTLGPVKTIRFLNLPRKKRIESVKRHREWQKMLDKDKFFNEVFGSTEG' A
#
# COMPACT_ATOMS: atom_id res chain seq x y z
N MET A 1 11.29 19.25 -19.71
CA MET A 1 9.91 19.64 -19.36
C MET A 1 9.89 19.86 -17.86
N ASP A 2 9.48 21.03 -17.42
CA ASP A 2 9.50 21.43 -16.02
C ASP A 2 8.38 20.74 -15.21
N GLU A 3 8.62 20.51 -13.91
CA GLU A 3 7.72 19.75 -13.02
C GLU A 3 6.36 20.44 -12.86
N ASP A 4 6.33 21.77 -12.73
CA ASP A 4 5.08 22.52 -12.66
C ASP A 4 4.29 22.40 -13.96
N THR A 5 4.98 22.37 -15.09
CA THR A 5 4.36 22.17 -16.39
C THR A 5 3.72 20.77 -16.50
N LEU A 6 4.37 19.74 -15.97
CA LEU A 6 3.83 18.38 -15.91
C LEU A 6 2.60 18.29 -15.00
N ILE A 7 2.67 18.90 -13.81
CA ILE A 7 1.57 18.90 -12.85
C ILE A 7 0.34 19.58 -13.46
N ARG A 8 0.50 20.77 -14.04
CA ARG A 8 -0.60 21.52 -14.67
C ARG A 8 -1.26 20.74 -15.81
N LYS A 9 -0.47 20.12 -16.69
CA LYS A 9 -1.03 19.30 -17.78
C LYS A 9 -1.76 18.07 -17.25
N SER A 10 -1.22 17.42 -16.22
CA SER A 10 -1.85 16.25 -15.61
C SER A 10 -3.19 16.60 -14.95
N ILE A 11 -3.25 17.71 -14.21
CA ILE A 11 -4.50 18.21 -13.61
C ILE A 11 -5.52 18.54 -14.70
N LYS A 12 -5.10 19.18 -15.79
CA LYS A 12 -5.99 19.49 -16.92
C LYS A 12 -6.62 18.21 -17.49
N VAL A 13 -5.80 17.20 -17.80
CA VAL A 13 -6.29 15.91 -18.30
C VAL A 13 -7.26 15.25 -17.32
N LEU A 14 -6.98 15.31 -16.02
CA LEU A 14 -7.88 14.77 -14.99
C LEU A 14 -9.23 15.50 -14.98
N ILE A 15 -9.25 16.83 -15.03
CA ILE A 15 -10.47 17.63 -15.11
C ILE A 15 -11.27 17.29 -16.37
N ASP A 16 -10.60 17.22 -17.53
CA ASP A 16 -11.24 16.92 -18.81
C ASP A 16 -11.85 15.51 -18.84
N THR A 17 -11.22 14.54 -18.17
CA THR A 17 -11.65 13.13 -18.19
C THR A 17 -12.66 12.78 -17.08
N LEU A 18 -12.44 13.29 -15.87
CA LEU A 18 -13.21 12.91 -14.67
C LEU A 18 -14.23 13.97 -14.26
N GLY A 19 -14.08 15.20 -14.73
CA GLY A 19 -14.78 16.37 -14.22
C GLY A 19 -14.18 16.89 -12.91
N PRO A 20 -14.41 18.17 -12.58
CA PRO A 20 -13.75 18.85 -11.48
C PRO A 20 -13.97 18.19 -10.11
N VAL A 21 -15.21 17.73 -9.85
CA VAL A 21 -15.58 17.10 -8.56
C VAL A 21 -14.79 15.80 -8.32
N LYS A 22 -14.72 14.93 -9.33
CA LYS A 22 -14.01 13.64 -9.20
C LYS A 22 -12.49 13.84 -9.17
N THR A 23 -11.96 14.83 -9.88
CA THR A 23 -10.53 15.18 -9.82
C THR A 23 -10.13 15.63 -8.42
N ILE A 24 -10.89 16.53 -7.78
CA ILE A 24 -10.61 16.96 -6.41
C ILE A 24 -10.66 15.75 -5.46
N ARG A 25 -11.66 14.87 -5.59
CA ARG A 25 -11.73 13.64 -4.80
C ARG A 25 -10.49 12.77 -4.98
N PHE A 26 -10.04 12.58 -6.22
CA PHE A 26 -8.84 11.79 -6.55
C PHE A 26 -7.56 12.37 -5.93
N LEU A 27 -7.35 13.69 -6.06
CA LEU A 27 -6.18 14.37 -5.49
C LEU A 27 -6.15 14.29 -3.95
N ASN A 28 -7.33 14.29 -3.33
CA ASN A 28 -7.50 14.17 -1.88
C ASN A 28 -7.60 12.72 -1.39
N LEU A 29 -7.53 11.71 -2.27
CA LEU A 29 -7.55 10.32 -1.82
C LEU A 29 -6.36 10.11 -0.88
N PRO A 30 -6.60 9.65 0.37
CA PRO A 30 -5.52 9.36 1.27
C PRO A 30 -4.67 8.28 0.61
N ARG A 31 -3.41 8.60 0.33
CA ARG A 31 -2.45 7.59 -0.09
C ARG A 31 -2.42 6.56 1.02
N LYS A 32 -2.98 5.38 0.76
CA LYS A 32 -2.89 4.24 1.69
C LYS A 32 -1.41 4.01 1.91
N LYS A 33 -0.87 4.48 3.04
CA LYS A 33 0.53 4.26 3.39
C LYS A 33 0.65 2.74 3.46
N ARG A 34 1.27 2.12 2.44
CA ARG A 34 1.64 0.72 2.57
C ARG A 34 2.55 0.69 3.80
N ILE A 35 2.15 -0.07 4.82
CA ILE A 35 3.11 -0.48 5.84
C ILE A 35 4.23 -1.15 5.06
N GLU A 36 5.47 -0.72 5.26
CA GLU A 36 6.63 -1.34 4.62
C GLU A 36 6.60 -2.86 4.91
N SER A 37 6.96 -3.67 3.93
CA SER A 37 6.72 -5.12 3.99
C SER A 37 7.44 -5.81 5.15
N VAL A 38 8.66 -5.39 5.48
CA VAL A 38 9.39 -5.89 6.65
C VAL A 38 8.70 -5.45 7.95
N LYS A 39 8.25 -4.19 8.05
CA LYS A 39 7.49 -3.72 9.22
C LYS A 39 6.22 -4.53 9.43
N ARG A 40 5.46 -4.78 8.37
CA ARG A 40 4.23 -5.60 8.42
C ARG A 40 4.53 -7.04 8.84
N HIS A 41 5.61 -7.62 8.32
CA HIS A 41 6.04 -8.97 8.68
C HIS A 41 6.43 -9.07 10.15
N ARG A 42 7.18 -8.08 10.67
CA ARG A 42 7.55 -8.02 12.10
C ARG A 42 6.33 -7.87 13.01
N GLU A 43 5.34 -7.07 12.63
CA GLU A 43 4.08 -6.94 13.38
C GLU A 43 3.31 -8.26 13.41
N TRP A 44 3.25 -8.97 12.27
CA TRP A 44 2.68 -10.32 12.21
C TRP A 44 3.46 -11.33 13.08
N GLN A 45 4.79 -11.34 13.03
CA GLN A 45 5.61 -12.24 13.84
C GLN A 45 5.38 -12.06 15.34
N LYS A 46 5.16 -10.82 15.80
CA LYS A 46 4.86 -10.53 17.22
C LYS A 46 3.52 -11.11 17.69
N MET A 47 2.61 -11.41 16.77
CA MET A 47 1.31 -12.01 17.11
C MET A 47 1.36 -13.53 17.21
N LEU A 48 2.49 -14.15 16.86
CA LEU A 48 2.63 -15.61 16.88
C LEU A 48 3.19 -16.11 18.21
N ASP A 49 2.65 -17.23 18.66
CA ASP A 49 3.35 -18.10 19.60
C ASP A 49 4.42 -18.86 18.82
N LYS A 50 5.68 -18.63 19.21
CA LYS A 50 6.85 -19.18 18.51
C LYS A 50 6.82 -20.71 18.51
N ASP A 51 6.58 -21.33 19.65
CA ASP A 51 6.73 -22.77 19.78
C ASP A 51 5.59 -23.48 19.04
N LYS A 52 4.36 -22.96 19.14
CA LYS A 52 3.23 -23.46 18.35
C LYS A 52 3.49 -23.33 16.85
N PHE A 53 3.92 -22.15 16.39
CA PHE A 53 4.16 -21.92 14.96
C PHE A 53 5.27 -22.81 14.40
N PHE A 54 6.37 -22.97 15.14
CA PHE A 54 7.47 -23.83 14.68
C PHE A 54 7.06 -25.30 14.66
N ASN A 55 6.27 -25.76 15.63
CA ASN A 55 5.74 -27.14 15.62
C ASN A 55 4.77 -27.37 14.44
N GLU A 56 3.93 -26.39 14.09
CA GLU A 56 3.04 -26.50 12.92
C GLU A 56 3.82 -26.51 11.60
N VAL A 57 4.85 -25.66 11.46
CA VAL A 57 5.60 -25.50 10.20
C VAL A 57 6.65 -26.59 10.00
N PHE A 58 7.34 -26.99 11.07
CA PHE A 58 8.49 -27.90 11.00
C PHE A 58 8.21 -29.26 11.63
N GLY A 59 7.20 -29.39 12.50
CA GLY A 59 6.91 -30.63 13.24
C GLY A 59 6.11 -31.69 12.48
N SER A 60 5.75 -31.45 11.21
CA SER A 60 4.97 -32.40 10.40
C SER A 60 5.81 -33.22 9.40
N THR A 61 7.12 -33.29 9.60
CA THR A 61 8.02 -34.10 8.75
C THR A 61 8.77 -35.14 9.59
N GLU A 62 8.01 -36.06 10.18
CA GLU A 62 8.47 -37.43 10.42
C GLU A 62 7.48 -38.38 9.74
N GLY A 63 7.87 -38.84 8.55
CA GLY A 63 7.14 -39.77 7.68
C GLY A 63 8.05 -40.21 6.54
#